data_AF-A0A813BYX6-F1
#
_entry.id   AF-A0A813BYX6-F1
#
_cell.length_a   1.000
_cell.length_b   1.000
_cell.length_c   1.000
_cell.angle_alpha   90.00
_cell.angle_beta   90.00
_cell.angle_gamma   90.00
#
_symmetry.space_group_name_H-M   'P 1'
#
loop_
_entity.id
_entity.type
_entity.pdbx_description
1 polymer ?
#
loop_
_entity_poly.entity_id
_entity_poly.type
_entity_poly.pdbx_seq_one_letter_code
_entity_poly.pdbx_strand_id
1 'polypeptide(L)'
;MSKRRQELKRKGWATFGTFAFCVPGEPGRISQEATESDQPRKVPAAELAARYDVLQSRVKPLRLVDRLEPSHALVNLAAQMIEDQRVKYIEWSRCTSRAQEINSVKEDHSLKMLQGGRQGSVRLVEPAARITAETRSDLQLMQALRHRGVAYELAALMTFEKHEELIDKLFLEYQREPLAGFHAVSVDQLQAADREVHVRMAELTRSGLVPGADGALPLDGPVTSVLASSQIQWMLMPRPKGSGSGHGGTGAEGNPEKPGKPPKKPPPKKTDPTKASDKDQQADPPGHPH
;
A
#
# COMPACT_ATOMS: atom_id res chain seq x y z
N MET A 1 43.45 -55.43 38.75
CA MET A 1 43.10 -56.11 40.02
C MET A 1 42.40 -55.12 40.95
N SER A 2 41.21 -55.50 41.43
CA SER A 2 40.53 -55.08 42.67
C SER A 2 40.31 -53.56 42.91
N LYS A 3 39.11 -53.05 42.60
CA LYS A 3 37.95 -52.91 43.51
C LYS A 3 38.16 -51.94 44.68
N ARG A 4 37.46 -50.82 44.62
CA ARG A 4 36.71 -50.09 45.67
C ARG A 4 36.51 -48.66 45.12
N ARG A 5 35.32 -48.10 44.91
CA ARG A 5 33.98 -48.42 45.37
C ARG A 5 33.02 -47.53 44.57
N GLN A 6 32.48 -48.07 43.48
CA GLN A 6 31.09 -47.81 43.04
C GLN A 6 30.18 -48.11 44.26
N GLU A 7 29.01 -47.49 44.49
CA GLU A 7 27.94 -47.19 43.56
C GLU A 7 26.71 -46.64 44.35
N LEU A 8 25.72 -46.15 43.58
CA LEU A 8 24.25 -46.24 43.82
C LEU A 8 23.62 -45.23 44.79
N LYS A 9 22.82 -44.27 44.27
CA LYS A 9 21.37 -44.36 43.97
C LYS A 9 20.54 -44.42 45.29
N ARG A 10 19.39 -43.77 45.48
CA ARG A 10 18.44 -43.00 44.66
C ARG A 10 17.32 -42.58 45.64
N LYS A 11 16.67 -41.44 45.35
CA LYS A 11 15.23 -41.16 45.53
C LYS A 11 14.61 -41.19 46.94
N GLY A 12 13.87 -40.12 47.24
CA GLY A 12 12.48 -40.26 47.67
C GLY A 12 11.98 -39.23 48.70
N TRP A 13 10.89 -38.56 48.30
CA TRP A 13 9.88 -37.83 49.11
C TRP A 13 10.29 -36.46 49.68
N ALA A 14 9.74 -35.35 49.20
CA ALA A 14 8.36 -34.84 49.28
C ALA A 14 8.07 -34.06 50.58
N THR A 15 7.38 -32.93 50.39
CA THR A 15 6.68 -32.05 51.33
C THR A 15 7.51 -31.15 52.26
N PHE A 16 7.46 -29.83 52.03
CA PHE A 16 6.74 -28.83 52.85
C PHE A 16 7.22 -27.42 52.51
N GLY A 17 6.30 -26.45 52.57
CA GLY A 17 6.65 -25.09 52.98
C GLY A 17 6.64 -24.03 51.89
N THR A 18 5.44 -23.51 51.65
CA THR A 18 5.14 -22.11 51.36
C THR A 18 6.24 -21.14 51.79
N PHE A 19 6.92 -20.51 50.83
CA PHE A 19 7.49 -19.18 51.02
C PHE A 19 7.22 -18.37 49.75
N ALA A 20 6.17 -17.55 49.84
CA ALA A 20 5.92 -16.47 48.92
C ALA A 20 7.06 -15.45 49.08
N PHE A 21 8.00 -15.42 48.13
CA PHE A 21 8.92 -14.31 47.99
C PHE A 21 8.21 -13.23 47.16
N CYS A 22 7.51 -12.35 47.85
CA CYS A 22 6.94 -11.13 47.28
C CYS A 22 8.10 -10.18 46.99
N VAL A 23 8.53 -10.11 45.73
CA VAL A 23 9.29 -8.97 45.24
C VAL A 23 8.29 -7.81 45.08
N PRO A 24 8.49 -6.64 45.71
CA PRO A 24 7.61 -5.50 45.49
C PRO A 24 7.77 -5.04 44.03
N GLY A 25 6.82 -5.42 43.19
CA GLY A 25 6.65 -4.87 41.86
C GLY A 25 6.16 -3.43 41.99
N GLU A 26 6.92 -2.49 41.45
CA GLU A 26 6.42 -1.13 41.21
C GLU A 26 5.18 -1.21 40.30
N PRO A 27 4.02 -0.69 40.74
CA PRO A 27 2.83 -0.66 39.91
C PRO A 27 2.97 0.50 38.93
N GLY A 28 3.39 0.23 37.69
CA GLY A 28 3.50 1.34 36.73
C GLY A 28 4.11 1.08 35.37
N ARG A 29 4.11 -0.15 34.84
CA ARG A 29 4.25 -0.34 33.38
C ARG A 29 3.29 -1.42 32.92
N ILE A 30 2.05 -0.99 32.72
CA ILE A 30 1.21 -1.59 31.69
C ILE A 30 2.04 -1.49 30.41
N SER A 31 2.44 -2.64 29.85
CA SER A 31 2.89 -2.70 28.47
C SER A 31 1.78 -2.11 27.64
N GLN A 32 1.94 -0.84 27.26
CA GLN A 32 1.11 -0.21 26.26
C GLN A 32 1.38 -1.01 24.98
N GLU A 33 0.45 -1.91 24.65
CA GLU A 33 0.21 -2.22 23.25
C GLU A 33 0.08 -0.88 22.55
N ALA A 34 1.02 -0.60 21.63
CA ALA A 34 1.14 0.67 20.97
C ALA A 34 -0.17 0.97 20.24
N THR A 35 -1.02 1.78 20.87
CA THR A 35 -2.20 2.33 20.22
C THR A 35 -1.71 3.19 19.07
N GLU A 36 -2.14 2.82 17.87
CA GLU A 36 -1.85 3.40 16.57
C GLU A 36 -2.39 4.85 16.45
N SER A 37 -1.90 5.75 17.30
CA SER A 37 -2.20 7.18 17.28
C SER A 37 -0.92 7.98 17.50
N ASP A 38 0.15 7.60 16.81
CA ASP A 38 1.34 8.43 16.72
C ASP A 38 1.06 9.51 15.68
N GLN A 39 0.72 10.71 16.13
CA GLN A 39 0.53 11.84 15.22
C GLN A 39 1.88 12.13 14.57
N PRO A 40 1.99 12.09 13.22
CA PRO A 40 3.26 12.27 12.54
C PRO A 40 3.91 13.58 12.96
N ARG A 41 5.22 13.56 13.25
CA ARG A 41 6.02 14.76 13.43
C ARG A 41 5.72 15.73 12.29
N LYS A 42 5.30 16.94 12.65
CA LYS A 42 5.03 18.00 11.69
C LYS A 42 6.32 18.76 11.45
N VAL A 43 6.87 18.63 10.24
CA VAL A 43 8.01 19.46 9.84
C VAL A 43 7.50 20.90 9.65
N PRO A 44 8.15 21.92 10.24
CA PRO A 44 7.75 23.31 10.05
C PRO A 44 7.72 23.71 8.57
N ALA A 45 6.69 24.45 8.15
CA ALA A 45 6.49 24.81 6.75
C ALA A 45 7.66 25.62 6.15
N ALA A 46 8.28 26.48 6.96
CA ALA A 46 9.45 27.27 6.54
C ALA A 46 10.67 26.39 6.24
N GLU A 47 10.91 25.36 7.05
CA GLU A 47 12.00 24.40 6.84
C GLU A 47 11.73 23.55 5.59
N LEU A 48 10.50 23.09 5.41
CA LEU A 48 10.10 22.36 4.20
C LEU A 48 10.31 23.18 2.93
N ALA A 49 9.88 24.44 2.92
CA ALA A 49 10.06 25.33 1.78
C ALA A 49 11.55 25.50 1.43
N ALA A 50 12.41 25.70 2.43
CA ALA A 50 13.85 25.82 2.21
C ALA A 50 14.47 24.53 1.63
N ARG A 51 14.08 23.35 2.14
CA ARG A 51 14.54 22.07 1.59
C ARG A 51 14.04 21.84 0.16
N TYR A 52 12.82 22.28 -0.12
CA TYR A 52 12.21 22.19 -1.43
C TYR A 52 12.96 23.01 -2.48
N ASP A 53 13.31 24.25 -2.14
CA ASP A 53 14.07 25.15 -3.04
C ASP A 53 15.44 24.55 -3.40
N VAL A 54 16.12 23.96 -2.40
CA VAL A 54 17.39 23.25 -2.62
C VAL A 54 17.18 22.07 -3.58
N LEU A 55 16.17 21.23 -3.33
CA LEU A 55 15.88 20.08 -4.19
C LEU A 55 15.53 20.51 -5.63
N GLN A 56 14.65 21.49 -5.80
CA GLN A 56 14.23 22.00 -7.10
C GLN A 56 15.41 22.61 -7.88
N SER A 57 16.41 23.17 -7.19
CA SER A 57 17.61 23.69 -7.83
C SER A 57 18.49 22.59 -8.44
N ARG A 58 18.52 21.40 -7.82
CA ARG A 58 19.31 20.23 -8.24
C ARG A 58 18.63 19.40 -9.34
N VAL A 59 17.31 19.25 -9.29
CA VAL A 59 16.54 18.30 -10.13
C VAL A 59 16.21 18.84 -11.55
N LYS A 60 16.95 19.81 -12.06
CA LYS A 60 16.72 20.36 -13.42
C LYS A 60 17.05 19.31 -14.50
N PRO A 61 16.27 19.18 -15.59
CA PRO A 61 15.19 20.07 -16.05
C PRO A 61 13.79 19.76 -15.48
N LEU A 62 13.66 18.77 -14.61
CA LEU A 62 12.37 18.38 -14.04
C LEU A 62 11.86 19.45 -13.05
N ARG A 63 10.59 19.83 -13.21
CA ARG A 63 9.91 20.80 -12.33
C ARG A 63 9.01 20.05 -11.36
N LEU A 64 9.35 20.12 -10.08
CA LEU A 64 8.57 19.60 -8.97
C LEU A 64 7.50 20.66 -8.62
N VAL A 65 6.44 20.76 -9.42
CA VAL A 65 5.33 21.69 -9.18
C VAL A 65 4.02 20.97 -9.48
N ASP A 66 2.93 21.37 -8.83
CA ASP A 66 1.57 20.90 -9.10
C ASP A 66 1.46 19.38 -8.97
N ARG A 67 1.44 18.66 -10.10
CA ARG A 67 1.29 17.20 -10.13
C ARG A 67 2.47 16.41 -9.55
N LEU A 68 3.62 17.03 -9.32
CA LEU A 68 4.79 16.38 -8.73
C LEU A 68 5.08 16.87 -7.30
N GLU A 69 4.25 17.76 -6.76
CA GLU A 69 4.38 18.26 -5.40
C GLU A 69 3.70 17.29 -4.42
N PRO A 70 4.44 16.72 -3.43
CA PRO A 70 3.86 15.81 -2.44
C PRO A 70 3.01 16.57 -1.41
N SER A 71 2.04 15.87 -0.80
CA SER A 71 1.30 16.41 0.34
C SER A 71 2.19 16.58 1.58
N HIS A 72 1.87 17.56 2.44
CA HIS A 72 2.58 17.70 3.72
C HIS A 72 2.37 16.49 4.62
N ALA A 73 1.17 15.87 4.57
CA ALA A 73 0.91 14.60 5.23
C ALA A 73 1.92 13.50 4.85
N LEU A 74 2.24 13.35 3.55
CA LEU A 74 3.22 12.38 3.08
C LEU A 74 4.64 12.68 3.60
N VAL A 75 5.05 13.95 3.57
CA VAL A 75 6.37 14.37 4.09
C VAL A 75 6.48 14.12 5.60
N ASN A 76 5.41 14.35 6.36
CA ASN A 76 5.40 14.08 7.79
C ASN A 76 5.51 12.58 8.10
N LEU A 77 4.91 11.71 7.28
CA LEU A 77 5.08 10.25 7.41
C LEU A 77 6.52 9.82 7.17
N ALA A 78 7.19 10.44 6.20
CA ALA A 78 8.61 10.22 5.95
C ALA A 78 9.47 10.75 7.12
N ALA A 79 9.20 11.96 7.61
CA ALA A 79 9.91 12.53 8.76
C ALA A 79 9.77 11.69 10.04
N GLN A 80 8.60 11.07 10.25
CA GLN A 80 8.38 10.16 11.38
C GLN A 80 9.31 8.93 11.34
N MET A 81 9.70 8.45 10.16
CA MET A 81 10.62 7.30 10.08
C MET A 81 11.99 7.62 10.66
N ILE A 82 12.48 8.86 10.46
CA ILE A 82 13.72 9.34 11.07
C ILE A 82 13.59 9.37 12.60
N GLU A 83 12.47 9.85 13.13
CA GLU A 83 12.24 9.85 14.59
C GLU A 83 12.18 8.44 15.17
N ASP A 84 11.45 7.56 14.51
CA ASP A 84 11.32 6.16 14.92
C ASP A 84 12.61 5.36 14.70
N GLN A 85 13.57 5.92 13.96
CA GLN A 85 14.78 5.25 13.48
C GLN A 85 14.48 3.92 12.78
N ARG A 86 13.36 3.85 12.06
CA ARG A 86 12.87 2.64 11.39
C ARG A 86 12.22 2.95 10.05
N VAL A 87 12.62 2.20 9.03
CA VAL A 87 11.97 2.23 7.72
C VAL A 87 10.58 1.63 7.82
N LYS A 88 9.58 2.34 7.30
CA LYS A 88 8.21 1.86 7.13
C LYS A 88 7.82 1.93 5.66
N TYR A 89 7.13 0.92 5.15
CA TYR A 89 6.61 0.96 3.79
C TYR A 89 5.46 1.96 3.68
N ILE A 90 5.59 2.97 2.83
CA ILE A 90 4.48 3.85 2.45
C ILE A 90 3.79 3.25 1.25
N GLU A 91 2.54 2.85 1.43
CA GLU A 91 1.73 2.33 0.35
C GLU A 91 1.48 3.39 -0.73
N TRP A 92 1.36 2.94 -1.98
CA TRP A 92 1.14 3.83 -3.13
C TRP A 92 -0.12 4.67 -2.96
N SER A 93 -1.17 4.11 -2.38
CA SER A 93 -2.43 4.80 -2.03
C SER A 93 -2.23 5.95 -1.04
N ARG A 94 -1.14 6.00 -0.28
CA ARG A 94 -0.82 7.07 0.68
C ARG A 94 0.09 8.14 0.09
N CYS A 95 0.61 7.95 -1.11
CA CYS A 95 1.51 8.87 -1.78
C CYS A 95 0.72 10.00 -2.47
N THR A 96 0.07 10.84 -1.65
CA THR A 96 -0.85 11.88 -2.12
C THR A 96 -0.15 13.17 -2.53
N SER A 97 -0.76 13.92 -3.45
CA SER A 97 -0.24 15.21 -3.90
C SER A 97 -0.69 16.37 -3.01
N ARG A 98 0.00 17.52 -3.13
CA ARG A 98 -0.40 18.75 -2.45
C ARG A 98 -1.79 19.25 -2.88
N ALA A 99 -2.12 19.12 -4.16
CA ALA A 99 -3.43 19.48 -4.69
C ALA A 99 -4.56 18.63 -4.07
N GLN A 100 -4.33 17.32 -3.91
CA GLN A 100 -5.30 16.42 -3.24
C GLN A 100 -5.50 16.82 -1.78
N GLU A 101 -4.43 17.12 -1.05
CA GLU A 101 -4.49 17.57 0.33
C GLU A 101 -5.31 18.87 0.48
N ILE A 102 -5.06 19.87 -0.37
CA ILE A 102 -5.77 21.17 -0.31
C ILE A 102 -7.26 21.02 -0.65
N ASN A 103 -7.59 20.21 -1.64
CA ASN A 103 -8.97 20.05 -2.08
C ASN A 103 -9.81 19.27 -1.06
N SER A 104 -9.24 18.24 -0.43
CA SER A 104 -9.96 17.47 0.60
C SER A 104 -10.11 18.23 1.92
N VAL A 105 -9.17 19.11 2.30
CA VAL A 105 -9.34 19.98 3.48
C VAL A 105 -10.59 20.87 3.36
N LYS A 106 -10.94 21.30 2.14
CA LYS A 106 -12.17 22.09 1.91
C LYS A 106 -13.43 21.26 2.15
N GLU A 107 -13.42 19.98 1.77
CA GLU A 107 -14.53 19.05 2.00
C GLU A 107 -14.68 18.70 3.49
N ASP A 108 -13.57 18.45 4.20
CA ASP A 108 -13.61 18.15 5.64
C ASP A 108 -14.17 19.31 6.48
N HIS A 109 -13.83 20.56 6.12
CA HIS A 109 -14.36 21.74 6.82
C HIS A 109 -15.86 21.93 6.57
N SER A 110 -16.36 21.65 5.36
CA SER A 110 -17.79 21.75 5.06
C SER A 110 -18.60 20.66 5.76
N LEU A 111 -18.06 19.44 5.86
CA LEU A 111 -18.68 18.34 6.59
C LEU A 111 -18.75 18.61 8.11
N LYS A 112 -17.71 19.18 8.71
CA LYS A 112 -17.70 19.57 10.14
C LYS A 112 -18.70 20.69 10.44
N MET A 113 -18.92 21.62 9.52
CA MET A 113 -19.90 22.71 9.68
C MET A 113 -21.36 22.22 9.62
N LEU A 114 -21.63 21.17 8.84
CA LEU A 114 -22.94 20.51 8.77
C LEU A 114 -23.24 19.63 10.00
N GLN A 115 -22.25 19.38 10.85
CA GLN A 115 -22.37 18.55 12.05
C GLN A 115 -22.57 19.36 13.35
N GLY A 116 -22.99 20.62 13.24
CA GLY A 116 -23.61 21.37 14.33
C GLY A 116 -25.09 21.00 14.48
N GLY A 117 -25.38 19.77 14.89
CA GLY A 117 -26.76 19.34 15.16
C GLY A 117 -27.38 20.14 16.30
N ARG A 118 -28.57 20.71 16.09
CA ARG A 118 -29.28 21.59 17.05
C ARG A 118 -29.82 20.88 18.31
N GLN A 119 -29.55 19.59 18.50
CA GLN A 119 -29.97 18.82 19.68
C GLN A 119 -29.03 17.65 19.97
N GLY A 120 -27.99 17.88 20.77
CA GLY A 120 -27.43 16.96 21.78
C GLY A 120 -27.15 15.47 21.46
N SER A 121 -27.20 15.01 20.22
CA SER A 121 -26.89 13.62 19.86
C SER A 121 -25.52 13.53 19.21
N VAL A 122 -24.57 12.96 19.94
CA VAL A 122 -23.25 12.60 19.43
C VAL A 122 -23.41 11.35 18.57
N ARG A 123 -23.27 11.48 17.26
CA ARG A 123 -23.15 10.32 16.36
C ARG A 123 -21.67 9.99 16.23
N LEU A 124 -21.32 8.70 16.37
CA LEU A 124 -20.00 8.20 16.03
C LEU A 124 -19.75 8.48 14.55
N VAL A 125 -18.79 9.35 14.28
CA VAL A 125 -18.38 9.70 12.92
C VAL A 125 -17.38 8.66 12.48
N GLU A 126 -17.70 7.94 11.41
CA GLU A 126 -16.73 7.11 10.70
C GLU A 126 -15.48 7.97 10.44
N PRO A 127 -14.26 7.42 10.63
CA PRO A 127 -13.05 8.20 10.42
C PRO A 127 -13.09 8.82 9.02
N ALA A 128 -12.90 10.14 8.96
CA ALA A 128 -12.93 10.92 7.72
C ALA A 128 -12.19 10.16 6.61
N ALA A 129 -12.83 10.04 5.44
CA ALA A 129 -12.33 9.26 4.33
C ALA A 129 -10.85 9.62 4.09
N ARG A 130 -9.95 8.65 4.33
CA ARG A 130 -8.52 8.89 4.16
C ARG A 130 -8.27 9.27 2.70
N ILE A 131 -7.68 10.44 2.47
CA ILE A 131 -7.27 10.89 1.15
C ILE A 131 -6.36 9.81 0.55
N THR A 132 -6.69 9.35 -0.66
CA THR A 132 -5.92 8.34 -1.37
C THR A 132 -5.32 8.92 -2.65
N ALA A 133 -4.09 8.49 -2.95
CA ALA A 133 -3.41 8.82 -4.18
C ALA A 133 -4.15 8.20 -5.37
N GLU A 134 -4.18 8.92 -6.49
CA GLU A 134 -4.69 8.37 -7.73
C GLU A 134 -3.62 7.48 -8.35
N THR A 135 -3.93 6.19 -8.56
CA THR A 135 -2.99 5.23 -9.19
C THR A 135 -3.67 4.43 -10.31
N ARG A 136 -4.70 5.01 -10.95
CA ARG A 136 -5.54 4.31 -11.93
C ARG A 136 -4.86 4.15 -13.29
N SER A 137 -4.02 5.11 -13.66
CA SER A 137 -3.21 5.07 -14.87
C SER A 137 -1.73 4.98 -14.51
N ASP A 138 -0.93 4.44 -15.43
CA ASP A 138 0.52 4.31 -15.26
C ASP A 138 1.18 5.67 -14.97
N LEU A 139 0.72 6.73 -15.65
CA LEU A 139 1.20 8.09 -15.41
C LEU A 139 0.91 8.56 -13.98
N GLN A 140 -0.31 8.35 -13.50
CA GLN A 140 -0.70 8.71 -12.13
C GLN A 140 0.07 7.87 -11.09
N LEU A 141 0.31 6.58 -11.37
CA LEU A 141 1.12 5.73 -10.53
C LEU A 141 2.57 6.24 -10.45
N MET A 142 3.21 6.56 -11.58
CA MET A 142 4.55 7.15 -11.60
C MET A 142 4.60 8.48 -10.83
N GLN A 143 3.58 9.33 -10.96
CA GLN A 143 3.48 10.59 -10.21
C GLN A 143 3.38 10.34 -8.70
N ALA A 144 2.55 9.39 -8.27
CA ALA A 144 2.42 9.01 -6.86
C ALA A 144 3.76 8.50 -6.30
N LEU A 145 4.47 7.65 -7.04
CA LEU A 145 5.79 7.18 -6.61
C LEU A 145 6.80 8.33 -6.53
N ARG A 146 6.77 9.27 -7.47
CA ARG A 146 7.61 10.48 -7.42
C ARG A 146 7.31 11.35 -6.19
N HIS A 147 6.06 11.47 -5.78
CA HIS A 147 5.72 12.15 -4.52
C HIS A 147 6.43 11.51 -3.33
N ARG A 148 6.52 10.18 -3.29
CA ARG A 148 7.26 9.46 -2.25
C ARG A 148 8.75 9.77 -2.29
N GLY A 149 9.36 9.82 -3.47
CA GLY A 149 10.76 10.19 -3.64
C GLY A 149 11.05 11.62 -3.16
N VAL A 150 10.23 12.59 -3.55
CA VAL A 150 10.35 13.97 -3.06
C VAL A 150 10.16 14.03 -1.55
N ALA A 151 9.19 13.33 -0.99
CA ALA A 151 8.96 13.29 0.45
C ALA A 151 10.13 12.68 1.23
N TYR A 152 10.79 11.65 0.70
CA TYR A 152 11.98 11.06 1.31
C TYR A 152 13.17 12.01 1.32
N GLU A 153 13.39 12.77 0.26
CA GLU A 153 14.43 13.80 0.26
C GLU A 153 14.12 14.89 1.28
N LEU A 154 12.90 15.43 1.27
CA LEU A 154 12.50 16.51 2.19
C LEU A 154 12.60 16.07 3.65
N ALA A 155 12.42 14.78 3.94
CA ALA A 155 12.61 14.18 5.25
C ALA A 155 14.05 13.78 5.58
N ALA A 156 15.00 13.96 4.65
CA ALA A 156 16.39 13.52 4.76
C ALA A 156 16.57 11.99 4.97
N LEU A 157 15.73 11.19 4.31
CA LEU A 157 15.80 9.72 4.34
C LEU A 157 16.62 9.13 3.20
N MET A 158 16.33 9.59 1.98
CA MET A 158 16.89 9.08 0.74
C MET A 158 16.89 10.19 -0.29
N THR A 159 17.90 10.20 -1.15
CA THR A 159 17.97 11.17 -2.24
C THR A 159 16.91 10.89 -3.29
N PHE A 160 16.39 11.95 -3.91
CA PHE A 160 15.40 11.87 -4.98
C PHE A 160 15.94 11.05 -6.17
N GLU A 161 17.21 11.22 -6.50
CA GLU A 161 17.88 10.48 -7.59
C GLU A 161 17.88 8.97 -7.32
N LYS A 162 18.19 8.56 -6.09
CA LYS A 162 18.15 7.15 -5.69
C LYS A 162 16.74 6.58 -5.65
N HIS A 163 15.74 7.40 -5.36
CA HIS A 163 14.34 7.00 -5.50
C HIS A 163 13.93 6.84 -6.96
N GLU A 164 14.36 7.74 -7.86
CA GLU A 164 14.12 7.60 -9.30
C GLU A 164 14.78 6.32 -9.86
N GLU A 165 15.98 5.94 -9.41
CA GLU A 165 16.60 4.66 -9.79
C GLU A 165 15.71 3.44 -9.47
N LEU A 166 15.00 3.48 -8.33
CA LEU A 166 14.02 2.45 -7.97
C LEU A 166 12.82 2.48 -8.92
N ILE A 167 12.25 3.66 -9.19
CA ILE A 167 11.10 3.81 -10.11
C ILE A 167 11.49 3.33 -11.52
N ASP A 168 12.62 3.79 -12.04
CA ASP A 168 13.12 3.42 -13.35
C ASP A 168 13.30 1.90 -13.47
N LYS A 169 13.85 1.25 -12.44
CA LYS A 169 14.01 -0.20 -12.44
C LYS A 169 12.67 -0.95 -12.50
N LEU A 170 11.68 -0.51 -11.73
CA LEU A 170 10.35 -1.13 -11.74
C LEU A 170 9.66 -0.94 -13.11
N PHE A 171 9.68 0.28 -13.65
CA PHE A 171 9.00 0.60 -14.90
C PHE A 171 9.72 0.06 -16.14
N LEU A 172 11.04 -0.10 -16.08
CA LEU A 172 11.80 -0.75 -17.14
C LEU A 172 11.38 -2.22 -17.32
N GLU A 173 11.25 -2.98 -16.23
CA GLU A 173 10.77 -4.37 -16.31
C GLU A 173 9.27 -4.45 -16.63
N TYR A 174 8.47 -3.46 -16.19
CA TYR A 174 7.05 -3.38 -16.54
C TYR A 174 6.80 -3.19 -18.04
N GLN A 175 7.60 -2.34 -18.69
CA GLN A 175 7.48 -2.03 -20.11
C GLN A 175 8.16 -3.05 -21.02
N ARG A 176 8.87 -4.03 -20.43
CA ARG A 176 9.61 -5.03 -21.18
C ARG A 176 8.66 -5.95 -21.95
N GLU A 177 8.94 -6.14 -23.22
CA GLU A 177 8.15 -7.05 -24.05
C GLU A 177 8.31 -8.50 -23.53
N PRO A 178 7.20 -9.19 -23.19
CA PRO A 178 7.27 -10.54 -22.68
C PRO A 178 7.67 -11.53 -23.77
N LEU A 179 8.54 -12.48 -23.43
CA LEU A 179 8.88 -13.60 -24.32
C LEU A 179 7.64 -14.46 -24.63
N ALA A 180 7.68 -15.15 -25.77
CA ALA A 180 6.65 -16.11 -26.15
C ALA A 180 6.45 -17.15 -25.03
N GLY A 181 5.19 -17.39 -24.65
CA GLY A 181 4.87 -18.29 -23.53
C GLY A 181 4.97 -17.67 -22.13
N PHE A 182 5.24 -16.36 -22.00
CA PHE A 182 5.24 -15.65 -20.72
C PHE A 182 4.22 -14.50 -20.69
N HIS A 183 3.76 -14.14 -19.49
CA HIS A 183 2.97 -12.94 -19.22
C HIS A 183 3.89 -11.74 -18.99
N ALA A 184 3.45 -10.55 -19.40
CA ALA A 184 4.09 -9.30 -18.99
C ALA A 184 4.05 -9.15 -17.46
N VAL A 185 5.00 -8.38 -16.92
CA VAL A 185 5.04 -8.07 -15.49
C VAL A 185 3.78 -7.27 -15.13
N SER A 186 3.04 -7.72 -14.12
CA SER A 186 1.83 -7.01 -13.68
C SER A 186 2.14 -5.88 -12.68
N VAL A 187 1.21 -4.93 -12.54
CA VAL A 187 1.28 -3.88 -11.51
C VAL A 187 1.36 -4.49 -10.09
N ASP A 188 0.66 -5.61 -9.84
CA ASP A 188 0.75 -6.33 -8.56
C ASP A 188 2.16 -6.88 -8.31
N GLN A 189 2.85 -7.34 -9.35
CA GLN A 189 4.26 -7.77 -9.23
C GLN A 189 5.16 -6.58 -8.88
N LEU A 190 4.95 -5.42 -9.50
CA LEU A 190 5.69 -4.19 -9.15
C LEU A 190 5.44 -3.79 -7.69
N GLN A 191 4.19 -3.84 -7.23
CA GLN A 191 3.85 -3.50 -5.85
C GLN A 191 4.47 -4.46 -4.84
N ALA A 192 4.48 -5.77 -5.15
CA ALA A 192 5.15 -6.76 -4.32
C ALA A 192 6.66 -6.54 -4.28
N ALA A 193 7.29 -6.27 -5.43
CA ALA A 193 8.72 -5.98 -5.52
C ALA A 193 9.08 -4.69 -4.75
N ASP A 194 8.30 -3.62 -4.90
CA ASP A 194 8.50 -2.36 -4.18
C ASP A 194 8.37 -2.54 -2.65
N ARG A 195 7.38 -3.31 -2.18
CA ARG A 195 7.27 -3.69 -0.76
C ARG A 195 8.51 -4.44 -0.29
N GLU A 196 8.96 -5.43 -1.06
CA GLU A 196 10.15 -6.21 -0.74
C GLU A 196 11.40 -5.33 -0.67
N VAL A 197 11.56 -4.36 -1.58
CA VAL A 197 12.68 -3.40 -1.51
C VAL A 197 12.71 -2.69 -0.16
N HIS A 198 11.58 -2.22 0.34
CA HIS A 198 11.50 -1.54 1.64
C HIS A 198 11.75 -2.48 2.82
N VAL A 199 11.31 -3.74 2.74
CA VAL A 199 11.63 -4.77 3.75
C VAL A 199 13.14 -4.97 3.82
N ARG A 200 13.80 -5.13 2.67
CA ARG A 200 15.26 -5.33 2.61
C ARG A 200 16.05 -4.11 3.06
N MET A 201 15.60 -2.90 2.70
CA MET A 201 16.20 -1.67 3.24
C MET A 201 16.08 -1.64 4.77
N ALA A 202 14.92 -1.99 5.33
CA ALA A 202 14.72 -2.06 6.78
C ALA A 202 15.64 -3.10 7.45
N GLU A 203 15.94 -4.22 6.78
CA GLU A 203 16.90 -5.22 7.27
C GLU A 203 18.34 -4.70 7.31
N LEU A 204 18.75 -3.92 6.30
CA LEU A 204 20.08 -3.32 6.24
C LEU A 204 20.25 -2.17 7.24
N THR A 205 19.17 -1.46 7.58
CA THR A 205 19.19 -0.33 8.52
C THR A 205 18.73 -0.72 9.94
N ARG A 206 18.96 -1.97 10.38
CA ARG A 206 18.58 -2.43 11.74
C ARG A 206 19.27 -1.65 12.86
N SER A 207 20.43 -1.08 12.58
CA SER A 207 21.18 -0.21 13.50
C SER A 207 20.59 1.19 13.63
N GLY A 208 19.54 1.52 12.86
CA GLY A 208 18.93 2.86 12.80
C GLY A 208 19.18 3.57 11.47
N LEU A 209 18.59 4.75 11.34
CA LEU A 209 18.68 5.64 10.18
C LEU A 209 19.68 6.75 10.48
N VAL A 210 20.96 6.38 10.46
CA VAL A 210 22.07 7.30 10.70
C VAL A 210 22.64 7.75 9.35
N PRO A 211 22.82 9.05 9.11
CA PRO A 211 23.49 9.55 7.92
C PRO A 211 24.92 8.99 7.78
N GLY A 212 25.38 8.79 6.55
CA GLY A 212 26.74 8.37 6.26
C GLY A 212 27.78 9.39 6.73
N ALA A 213 29.01 8.93 7.00
CA ALA A 213 30.12 9.81 7.39
C ALA A 213 30.52 10.82 6.30
N ASP A 214 30.17 10.50 5.06
CA ASP A 214 30.30 11.30 3.84
C ASP A 214 29.13 12.29 3.62
N GLY A 215 28.16 12.32 4.52
CA GLY A 215 26.94 13.12 4.38
C GLY A 215 25.88 12.50 3.47
N ALA A 216 26.06 11.23 3.06
CA ALA A 216 25.03 10.50 2.33
C ALA A 216 23.78 10.27 3.20
N LEU A 217 22.60 10.25 2.56
CA LEU A 217 21.36 10.01 3.29
C LEU A 217 21.27 8.53 3.71
N PRO A 218 20.59 8.21 4.83
CA PRO A 218 20.63 6.88 5.43
C PRO A 218 20.25 5.72 4.50
N LEU A 219 19.40 5.96 3.49
CA LEU A 219 18.89 4.92 2.60
C LEU A 219 19.57 4.86 1.23
N ASP A 220 20.46 5.78 0.87
CA ASP A 220 21.09 5.82 -0.46
C ASP A 220 21.94 4.57 -0.76
N GLY A 221 22.75 4.16 0.22
CA GLY A 221 23.53 2.92 0.14
C GLY A 221 22.64 1.66 0.13
N PRO A 222 21.75 1.50 1.14
CA PRO A 222 20.81 0.38 1.21
C PRO A 222 20.00 0.16 -0.06
N VAL A 223 19.37 1.21 -0.63
CA VAL A 223 18.53 1.06 -1.83
C VAL A 223 19.36 0.57 -3.02
N THR A 224 20.57 1.10 -3.22
CA THR A 224 21.47 0.69 -4.29
C THR A 224 21.83 -0.80 -4.15
N SER A 225 22.16 -1.25 -2.94
CA SER A 225 22.47 -2.66 -2.66
C SER A 225 21.27 -3.57 -2.88
N VAL A 226 20.07 -3.16 -2.48
CA VAL A 226 18.85 -3.95 -2.61
C VAL A 226 18.42 -4.07 -4.06
N LEU A 227 18.50 -2.98 -4.84
CA LEU A 227 18.18 -2.98 -6.27
C LEU A 227 19.15 -3.85 -7.08
N ALA A 228 20.39 -4.03 -6.62
CA ALA A 228 21.36 -4.94 -7.22
C ALA A 228 21.11 -6.43 -6.87
N SER A 229 20.25 -6.72 -5.89
CA SER A 229 20.01 -8.09 -5.44
C SER A 229 19.24 -8.92 -6.47
N SER A 230 19.61 -10.19 -6.58
CA SER A 230 18.92 -11.16 -7.46
C SER A 230 17.48 -11.43 -7.03
N GLN A 231 17.16 -11.21 -5.76
CA GLN A 231 15.82 -11.44 -5.23
C GLN A 231 14.80 -10.49 -5.84
N ILE A 232 15.11 -9.19 -5.91
CA ILE A 232 14.24 -8.19 -6.55
C ILE A 232 14.10 -8.49 -8.04
N GLN A 233 15.20 -8.86 -8.71
CA GLN A 233 15.17 -9.28 -10.11
C GLN A 233 14.24 -10.47 -10.34
N TRP A 234 14.29 -11.48 -9.47
CA TRP A 234 13.46 -12.67 -9.58
C TRP A 234 11.97 -12.36 -9.40
N MET A 235 11.60 -11.44 -8.50
CA MET A 235 10.21 -11.01 -8.33
C MET A 235 9.64 -10.28 -9.56
N LEU A 236 10.51 -9.56 -10.27
CA LEU A 236 10.18 -8.81 -11.49
C LEU A 236 10.26 -9.65 -12.77
N MET A 237 10.55 -10.97 -12.67
CA MET A 237 10.55 -11.81 -13.86
C MET A 237 9.13 -12.04 -14.43
N PRO A 238 8.97 -12.02 -15.76
CA PRO A 238 7.80 -12.52 -16.45
C PRO A 238 7.44 -13.94 -15.99
N ARG A 239 6.15 -14.19 -15.74
CA ARG A 239 5.66 -15.50 -15.30
C ARG A 239 5.22 -16.36 -16.50
N PRO A 240 5.48 -17.67 -16.52
CA PRO A 240 5.01 -18.54 -17.60
C PRO A 240 3.49 -18.44 -17.74
N LYS A 241 3.01 -18.31 -18.97
CA LYS A 241 1.61 -18.59 -19.33
C LYS A 241 1.44 -20.09 -19.12
N GLY A 242 0.76 -20.48 -18.06
CA GLY A 242 0.54 -21.91 -17.80
C GLY A 242 -0.05 -22.58 -19.03
N SER A 243 0.63 -23.57 -19.60
CA SER A 243 -0.08 -24.62 -20.33
C SER A 243 -0.92 -25.34 -19.28
N GLY A 244 -2.24 -25.24 -19.36
CA GLY A 244 -3.12 -25.93 -18.41
C GLY A 244 -2.70 -27.39 -18.27
N SER A 245 -2.20 -27.76 -17.09
CA SER A 245 -1.97 -29.16 -16.73
C SER A 245 -3.32 -29.77 -16.38
N GLY A 246 -4.01 -30.29 -17.39
CA GLY A 246 -5.09 -31.25 -17.20
C GLY A 246 -4.53 -32.67 -17.11
N HIS A 247 -4.38 -33.19 -15.89
CA HIS A 247 -4.49 -34.62 -15.47
C HIS A 247 -3.81 -34.79 -14.09
N GLY A 248 -4.32 -35.56 -13.13
CA GLY A 248 -5.34 -36.61 -13.20
C GLY A 248 -6.04 -36.85 -11.87
N GLY A 249 -7.17 -37.54 -11.95
CA GLY A 249 -8.01 -37.91 -10.79
C GLY A 249 -7.78 -39.34 -10.28
N THR A 250 -8.42 -39.59 -9.14
CA THR A 250 -8.93 -40.86 -8.60
C THR A 250 -10.00 -40.44 -7.57
N GLY A 251 -11.32 -40.51 -7.85
CA GLY A 251 -12.21 -41.69 -7.78
C GLY A 251 -12.71 -41.89 -6.33
N ALA A 252 -13.97 -42.15 -5.97
CA ALA A 252 -15.28 -42.28 -6.60
C ALA A 252 -16.32 -42.44 -5.46
N GLU A 253 -17.60 -42.08 -5.69
CA GLU A 253 -18.88 -42.66 -5.16
C GLU A 253 -19.99 -41.63 -5.48
N GLY A 254 -20.84 -41.78 -6.53
CA GLY A 254 -22.00 -42.69 -6.69
C GLY A 254 -23.20 -42.13 -5.90
N ASN A 255 -24.39 -41.74 -6.40
CA ASN A 255 -25.23 -41.98 -7.60
C ASN A 255 -26.48 -41.01 -7.50
N PRO A 256 -27.62 -41.19 -8.22
CA PRO A 256 -27.99 -40.80 -9.58
C PRO A 256 -28.89 -39.55 -9.74
N GLU A 257 -28.84 -38.97 -10.94
CA GLU A 257 -29.92 -38.46 -11.81
C GLU A 257 -31.28 -37.97 -11.24
N LYS A 258 -31.58 -36.67 -11.45
CA LYS A 258 -32.94 -36.16 -11.66
C LYS A 258 -32.98 -35.14 -12.81
N PRO A 259 -34.06 -35.11 -13.62
CA PRO A 259 -34.07 -34.50 -14.95
C PRO A 259 -34.36 -32.99 -14.94
N GLY A 260 -34.04 -32.36 -16.08
CA GLY A 260 -33.84 -30.93 -16.27
C GLY A 260 -35.01 -29.98 -15.94
N LYS A 261 -34.65 -28.74 -15.59
CA LYS A 261 -35.53 -27.57 -15.58
C LYS A 261 -35.14 -26.63 -16.72
N PRO A 262 -36.10 -26.20 -17.57
CA PRO A 262 -35.83 -25.27 -18.68
C PRO A 262 -35.60 -23.83 -18.20
N PRO A 263 -34.95 -22.96 -19.01
CA PRO A 263 -34.57 -21.61 -18.63
C PRO A 263 -35.78 -20.67 -18.49
N LYS A 264 -35.75 -19.83 -17.45
CA LYS A 264 -36.77 -18.79 -17.17
C LYS A 264 -36.73 -17.69 -18.24
N LYS A 265 -37.89 -17.42 -18.86
CA LYS A 265 -38.13 -16.27 -19.76
C LYS A 265 -38.18 -14.94 -18.97
N PRO A 266 -37.80 -13.80 -19.59
CA PRO A 266 -37.88 -12.48 -18.97
C PRO A 266 -39.34 -12.00 -18.78
N PRO A 267 -39.60 -11.11 -17.80
CA PRO A 267 -40.96 -10.68 -17.45
C PRO A 267 -41.58 -9.74 -18.50
N PRO A 268 -42.91 -9.78 -18.71
CA PRO A 268 -43.58 -8.97 -19.72
C PRO A 268 -43.77 -7.52 -19.28
N LYS A 269 -43.54 -6.58 -20.21
CA LYS A 269 -43.95 -5.17 -20.13
C LYS A 269 -45.48 -5.10 -20.04
N LYS A 270 -46.00 -4.45 -19.00
CA LYS A 270 -47.39 -3.96 -18.96
C LYS A 270 -47.46 -2.66 -19.74
N THR A 271 -48.27 -2.63 -20.78
CA THR A 271 -48.72 -1.43 -21.50
C THR A 271 -50.13 -1.09 -21.02
N ASP A 272 -50.32 0.15 -20.56
CA ASP A 272 -51.63 0.68 -20.17
C ASP A 272 -52.59 0.75 -21.37
N PRO A 273 -53.90 0.44 -21.17
CA PRO A 273 -54.89 0.52 -22.21
C PRO A 273 -55.53 1.90 -22.18
N THR A 274 -55.20 2.77 -23.14
CA THR A 274 -56.14 3.79 -23.60
C THR A 274 -55.77 4.21 -25.01
N LYS A 275 -56.79 4.20 -25.88
CA LYS A 275 -56.81 4.73 -27.26
C LYS A 275 -56.50 3.73 -28.41
N ALA A 276 -57.46 2.83 -28.64
CA ALA A 276 -57.99 2.63 -29.99
C ALA A 276 -58.81 3.89 -30.34
N SER A 277 -58.91 4.45 -31.54
CA SER A 277 -58.75 4.02 -32.93
C SER A 277 -58.38 5.31 -33.70
N ASP A 278 -57.65 5.30 -34.80
CA ASP A 278 -58.27 5.25 -36.12
C ASP A 278 -57.23 4.90 -37.18
N LYS A 279 -57.75 4.26 -38.21
CA LYS A 279 -57.19 3.56 -39.33
C LYS A 279 -57.04 4.59 -40.45
N ASP A 280 -55.87 4.75 -41.05
CA ASP A 280 -55.89 4.88 -42.50
C ASP A 280 -54.58 4.50 -43.19
N GLN A 281 -54.81 3.95 -44.38
CA GLN A 281 -53.91 3.23 -45.25
C GLN A 281 -53.16 4.17 -46.21
N GLN A 282 -51.86 3.88 -46.36
CA GLN A 282 -51.21 3.59 -47.66
C GLN A 282 -50.63 4.73 -48.53
N ALA A 283 -49.40 4.41 -48.97
CA ALA A 283 -48.70 4.80 -50.21
C ALA A 283 -47.79 6.05 -50.20
N ASP A 284 -46.48 5.79 -50.17
CA ASP A 284 -45.40 6.50 -50.88
C ASP A 284 -45.61 6.52 -52.42
N PRO A 285 -44.82 7.25 -53.25
CA PRO A 285 -43.85 8.35 -53.07
C PRO A 285 -44.13 9.48 -54.14
N PRO A 286 -43.19 10.31 -54.70
CA PRO A 286 -41.79 10.66 -54.38
C PRO A 286 -41.53 12.18 -54.25
N GLY A 287 -40.27 12.54 -53.97
CA GLY A 287 -39.84 13.89 -53.57
C GLY A 287 -39.50 14.92 -54.65
N HIS A 288 -38.81 15.96 -54.14
CA HIS A 288 -38.16 17.14 -54.76
C HIS A 288 -39.02 18.35 -55.14
N PRO A 289 -38.44 19.57 -55.21
CA PRO A 289 -37.55 20.24 -54.24
C PRO A 289 -37.97 21.70 -53.99
N HIS A 290 -37.50 22.32 -52.90
CA HIS A 290 -36.87 23.65 -52.88
C HIS A 290 -36.36 23.97 -51.47
#